data_AF-A0A3B9ZEQ1-F1
#
_entry.id   AF-A0A3B9ZEQ1-F1
#
_cell.length_a   1.000
_cell.length_b   1.000
_cell.length_c   1.000
_cell.angle_alpha   90.00
_cell.angle_beta   90.00
_cell.angle_gamma   90.00
#
_symmetry.space_group_name_H-M   'P 1'
#
loop_
_entity.id
_entity.type
_entity.pdbx_description
1 polymer ?
#
loop_
_entity_poly.entity_id
_entity_poly.type
_entity_poly.pdbx_seq_one_letter_code
_entity_poly.pdbx_strand_id
1 'polypeptide(L)' 'MTGTLFNLEKDFLASSLRALINRLHDVLSAIEERESVESEFTANSLKSAETQLRQIRRFCAIG' A
#
# COMPACT_ATOMS: atom_id res chain seq x y z
N MET A 1 -5.32 -13.41 -26.75
CA MET A 1 -6.01 -13.15 -25.46
C MET A 1 -5.04 -12.99 -24.28
N THR A 2 -3.74 -12.85 -24.50
CA THR A 2 -2.71 -12.72 -23.44
C THR A 2 -2.40 -11.27 -23.05
N GLY A 3 -2.58 -10.30 -23.95
CA GLY A 3 -2.30 -8.88 -23.66
C GLY A 3 -3.29 -8.22 -22.68
N THR A 4 -4.55 -8.65 -22.66
CA THR A 4 -5.58 -8.06 -21.78
C THR A 4 -5.35 -8.42 -20.31
N LEU A 5 -4.96 -9.67 -20.03
CA LEU A 5 -4.61 -10.13 -18.67
C LEU A 5 -3.38 -9.40 -18.13
N PHE A 6 -2.31 -9.33 -18.93
CA PHE A 6 -1.08 -8.63 -18.53
C PHE A 6 -1.29 -7.14 -18.22
N ASN A 7 -2.17 -6.47 -18.96
CA ASN A 7 -2.52 -5.07 -18.67
C ASN A 7 -3.34 -4.94 -17.38
N LEU A 8 -4.26 -5.86 -17.12
CA LEU A 8 -5.03 -5.89 -15.86
C LEU A 8 -4.14 -6.13 -14.63
N GLU A 9 -3.12 -6.99 -14.75
CA GLU A 9 -2.15 -7.24 -13.69
C GLU A 9 -1.32 -5.99 -13.36
N LYS A 10 -0.85 -5.29 -14.40
CA LYS A 10 -0.14 -4.01 -14.26
C LYS A 10 -1.01 -2.93 -13.62
N ASP A 11 -2.26 -2.80 -14.07
CA ASP A 11 -3.20 -1.82 -13.53
C ASP A 11 -3.56 -2.12 -12.06
N PHE A 12 -3.74 -3.40 -11.72
CA PHE A 12 -3.96 -3.83 -10.35
C PHE A 12 -2.76 -3.48 -9.44
N LEU A 13 -1.54 -3.78 -9.89
CA LEU A 13 -0.32 -3.47 -9.13
C LEU A 13 -0.13 -1.96 -8.97
N ALA A 14 -0.29 -1.20 -10.06
CA ALA A 14 -0.16 0.25 -10.04
C ALA A 14 -1.21 0.89 -9.13
N SER A 15 -2.46 0.43 -9.18
CA SER A 15 -3.54 0.89 -8.29
C SER A 15 -3.24 0.57 -6.83
N SER A 16 -2.80 -0.66 -6.54
CA SER A 16 -2.44 -1.11 -5.19
C SER A 16 -1.28 -0.30 -4.60
N LEU A 17 -0.25 -0.02 -5.40
CA LEU A 17 0.89 0.81 -4.98
C LEU A 17 0.49 2.28 -4.76
N ARG A 18 -0.37 2.85 -5.62
CA ARG A 18 -0.88 4.22 -5.41
C ARG A 18 -1.70 4.34 -4.13
N ALA A 19 -2.56 3.36 -3.85
CA ALA A 19 -3.33 3.33 -2.62
C ALA A 19 -2.43 3.27 -1.38
N LEU A 20 -1.35 2.48 -1.45
CA LEU A 20 -0.35 2.38 -0.39
C LEU A 20 0.37 3.72 -0.15
N ILE A 21 0.80 4.39 -1.22
CA ILE A 21 1.46 5.70 -1.15
C ILE A 21 0.56 6.72 -0.48
N ASN A 22 -0.71 6.82 -0.92
CA ASN A 22 -1.67 7.75 -0.33
C ASN A 22 -1.85 7.49 1.16
N ARG A 23 -1.98 6.22 1.57
CA ARG A 23 -2.13 5.87 2.98
C ARG A 23 -0.90 6.21 3.81
N LEU A 24 0.30 6.02 3.27
CA LEU A 24 1.54 6.39 3.95
C LEU A 24 1.69 7.91 4.07
N HIS A 25 1.22 8.67 3.07
CA HIS A 25 1.13 10.12 3.17
C HIS A 25 0.16 10.54 4.27
N ASP A 26 -1.03 9.92 4.38
CA ASP A 26 -1.98 10.23 5.46
C ASP A 26 -1.38 9.96 6.85
N VAL A 27 -0.61 8.87 6.99
CA VAL A 27 0.11 8.56 8.24
C VAL A 27 1.18 9.60 8.53
N LEU A 28 1.95 10.01 7.52
CA LEU A 28 2.98 11.04 7.67
C LEU A 28 2.35 12.36 8.13
N SER A 29 1.29 12.81 7.46
CA SER A 29 0.57 14.02 7.85
C SER A 29 0.00 13.90 9.27
N ALA A 30 -0.55 12.75 9.66
CA ALA A 30 -1.03 12.53 11.02
C ALA A 30 0.11 12.58 12.07
N ILE A 31 1.33 12.17 11.73
CA ILE A 31 2.51 12.27 12.59
C ILE A 31 3.01 13.72 12.67
N GLU A 32 3.01 14.45 11.55
CA GLU A 32 3.44 15.84 11.48
C GLU A 32 2.47 16.79 12.20
N GLU A 33 1.17 16.48 12.18
CA GLU A 33 0.12 17.28 12.83
C GLU A 33 -0.06 16.96 14.33
N ARG A 34 0.36 15.78 14.81
CA ARG A 34 0.17 15.36 16.20
C ARG A 34 1.49 15.36 16.97
N GLU A 35 1.49 15.91 18.19
CA GLU A 35 2.67 15.87 19.09
C GLU A 35 3.10 14.44 19.49
N SER A 36 2.24 13.43 19.30
CA SER A 36 2.52 12.03 19.67
C SER A 36 2.47 11.09 18.47
N VAL A 37 3.59 10.41 18.23
CA VAL A 37 3.79 9.38 17.20
C VAL A 37 3.08 8.07 17.57
N GLU A 38 2.81 7.84 18.85
CA GLU A 38 2.14 6.66 19.37
C GLU A 38 0.61 6.79 19.26
N SER A 39 0.13 6.86 18.03
CA SER A 39 -1.30 6.74 17.75
C SER A 39 -1.62 5.32 17.28
N GLU A 40 -2.66 4.72 17.86
CA GLU A 40 -3.23 3.45 17.39
C GLU A 40 -3.56 3.50 15.88
N PHE A 41 -3.94 4.69 15.37
CA PHE A 41 -4.13 4.94 13.95
C PHE A 41 -2.84 4.70 13.13
N THR A 42 -1.71 5.28 13.57
CA THR A 42 -0.40 5.12 12.93
C THR A 42 0.03 3.66 12.93
N ALA A 43 -0.08 2.98 14.07
CA ALA A 43 0.30 1.58 14.21
C ALA A 43 -0.54 0.66 13.28
N ASN A 44 -1.86 0.84 13.27
CA ASN A 44 -2.76 0.05 12.43
C ASN A 44 -2.55 0.33 10.94
N SER A 45 -2.30 1.57 10.56
CA SER A 45 -2.06 1.94 9.17
C SER A 45 -0.73 1.40 8.65
N LEU A 46 0.34 1.44 9.44
CA LEU A 46 1.62 0.83 9.07
C LEU A 46 1.52 -0.70 8.95
N LYS A 47 0.83 -1.37 9.87
CA LYS A 47 0.59 -2.82 9.79
C LYS A 47 -0.22 -3.22 8.56
N SER A 48 -1.22 -2.40 8.20
CA SER A 48 -2.01 -2.59 6.98
C SER A 48 -1.13 -2.44 5.73
N ALA A 49 -0.28 -1.41 5.68
CA ALA A 49 0.66 -1.18 4.59
C ALA A 49 1.65 -2.34 4.43
N GLU A 50 2.21 -2.84 5.52
CA GLU A 50 3.12 -4.00 5.51
C GLU A 50 2.44 -5.26 4.95
N THR A 51 1.18 -5.49 5.32
CA THR A 51 0.39 -6.63 4.85
C THR A 51 0.13 -6.56 3.35
N GLN A 52 -0.23 -5.37 2.85
CA GLN A 52 -0.44 -5.13 1.42
C GLN A 52 0.86 -5.30 0.62
N LEU A 53 1.98 -4.77 1.11
CA LEU A 53 3.29 -4.98 0.48
C LEU A 53 3.65 -6.46 0.39
N ARG A 54 3.38 -7.25 1.43
CA ARG A 54 3.59 -8.71 1.40
C ARG A 54 2.70 -9.40 0.37
N GLN A 55 1.49 -8.91 0.12
CA GLN A 55 0.61 -9.44 -0.92
C GLN A 55 1.10 -9.08 -2.32
N ILE A 56 1.46 -7.82 -2.55
CA ILE A 56 2.05 -7.34 -3.81
C ILE A 56 3.32 -8.13 -4.15
N ARG A 57 4.23 -8.31 -3.18
CA ARG A 57 5.44 -9.10 -3.39
C ARG A 57 5.15 -10.54 -3.79
N ARG A 58 4.15 -11.18 -3.16
CA ARG A 58 3.73 -12.54 -3.52
C ARG A 58 3.17 -12.59 -4.94
N PHE A 59 2.34 -11.62 -5.30
CA PHE A 59 1.81 -11.51 -6.65
C PHE A 59 2.93 -11.38 -7.70
N CYS A 60 3.89 -10.47 -7.49
CA CYS A 60 5.03 -10.30 -8.39
C CYS A 60 5.99 -11.49 -8.43
N ALA A 61 6.03 -12.34 -7.40
CA ALA A 61 6.90 -13.52 -7.36
C ALA A 61 6.29 -14.76 -8.04
N ILE A 62 4.97 -14.72 -8.30
CA ILE A 62 4.22 -15.81 -8.97
C ILE A 62 4.08 -15.52 -10.48
N GLY A 63 4.16 -14.25 -10.88
CA GLY A 63 4.09 -13.79 -12.27
C GLY A 63 5.40 -13.91 -13.05
#